data_AF-A0A2N1TMZ8-F1
#
_entry.id   AF-A0A2N1TMZ8-F1
#
_cell.length_a   1.000
_cell.length_b   1.000
_cell.length_c   1.000
_cell.angle_alpha   90.00
_cell.angle_beta   90.00
_cell.angle_gamma   90.00
#
_symmetry.space_group_name_H-M   'P 1'
#
loop_
_entity.id
_entity.type
_entity.pdbx_description
1 polymer ?
#
loop_
_entity_poly.entity_id
_entity_poly.type
_entity_poly.pdbx_seq_one_letter_code
_entity_poly.pdbx_strand_id
1 'polypeptide(L)'
;MADVKLNPVFTGFSKQIGDLVFVNLHGKTFVRKKAIPRQTNSEAQLLVRDCFKKTIEAWGRLNDDQKKAWEKEAHGKNMSGYNLFFRDNFRHLRAGETVKTLPVNTDGEQTW
;
A
#
# COMPACT_ATOMS: atom_id res chain seq x y z
N MET A 1 -6.19 20.95 -20.05
CA MET A 1 -6.40 19.57 -20.52
C MET A 1 -6.70 19.64 -22.00
N ALA A 2 -6.13 18.76 -22.81
CA ALA A 2 -6.43 18.70 -24.23
C ALA A 2 -7.30 17.46 -24.51
N ASP A 3 -8.33 17.64 -25.33
CA ASP A 3 -9.20 16.56 -25.83
C ASP A 3 -8.49 15.84 -26.98
N VAL A 4 -8.43 14.51 -26.94
CA VAL A 4 -7.78 13.70 -27.96
C VAL A 4 -8.81 12.84 -28.65
N LYS A 5 -9.02 13.08 -29.95
CA LYS A 5 -9.80 12.19 -30.81
C LYS A 5 -8.94 11.01 -31.25
N LEU A 6 -9.28 9.82 -30.77
CA LEU A 6 -8.63 8.59 -31.18
C LEU A 6 -9.23 8.08 -32.51
N ASN A 7 -8.38 7.59 -33.40
CA ASN A 7 -8.80 6.87 -34.60
C ASN A 7 -9.43 5.52 -34.15
N PRO A 8 -10.58 5.08 -34.71
CA PRO A 8 -11.30 3.86 -34.32
C PRO A 8 -10.48 2.56 -34.30
N VAL A 9 -9.29 2.52 -34.92
CA VAL A 9 -8.35 1.38 -34.83
C VAL A 9 -7.72 1.24 -33.43
N PHE A 10 -7.62 2.34 -32.68
CA PHE A 10 -7.06 2.34 -31.33
C PHE A 10 -8.17 2.51 -30.29
N THR A 11 -8.43 1.45 -29.52
CA THR A 11 -9.45 1.43 -28.46
C THR A 11 -9.01 2.14 -27.17
N GLY A 12 -7.74 2.55 -27.07
CA GLY A 12 -7.23 3.39 -26.00
C GLY A 12 -5.70 3.37 -25.87
N PHE A 13 -5.13 4.38 -25.21
CA PHE A 13 -3.75 4.37 -24.72
C PHE A 13 -3.76 4.06 -23.22
N SER A 14 -2.89 3.15 -22.77
CA SER A 14 -2.77 2.83 -21.35
C SER A 14 -1.54 3.49 -20.71
N LYS A 15 -1.72 3.99 -19.48
CA LYS A 15 -0.67 4.40 -18.54
C LYS A 15 0.08 5.69 -18.89
N GLN A 16 1.03 5.69 -19.83
CA GLN A 16 1.94 6.82 -20.04
C GLN A 16 2.61 6.74 -21.44
N ILE A 17 2.75 7.87 -22.13
CA ILE A 17 3.67 8.01 -23.28
C ILE A 17 4.58 9.20 -22.98
N GLY A 18 5.87 8.96 -22.74
CA GLY A 18 6.83 10.01 -22.37
C GLY A 18 6.35 10.81 -21.14
N ASP A 19 6.27 12.12 -21.26
CA ASP A 19 5.77 13.01 -20.21
C ASP A 19 4.24 13.19 -20.22
N LEU A 20 3.50 12.38 -20.98
CA LEU A 20 2.05 12.48 -21.11
C LEU A 20 1.36 11.33 -20.38
N VAL A 21 0.38 11.69 -19.54
CA VAL A 21 -0.49 10.75 -18.83
C VAL A 21 -1.87 10.82 -19.47
N PHE A 22 -2.36 9.66 -19.91
CA PHE A 22 -3.70 9.49 -20.45
C PHE A 22 -4.67 9.14 -19.32
N VAL A 23 -5.78 9.87 -19.24
CA VAL A 23 -6.83 9.64 -18.25
C VAL A 23 -8.14 9.45 -19.00
N ASN A 24 -8.82 8.34 -18.76
CA ASN A 24 -10.18 8.14 -19.23
C ASN A 24 -11.14 8.68 -18.18
N LEU A 25 -11.97 9.65 -18.59
CA LEU A 25 -13.00 10.24 -17.75
C LEU A 25 -14.32 10.28 -18.56
N HIS A 26 -15.37 9.65 -18.03
CA HIS A 26 -16.68 9.55 -18.70
C HIS A 26 -16.62 9.06 -20.16
N GLY A 27 -15.78 8.06 -20.44
CA GLY A 27 -15.66 7.47 -21.79
C GLY A 27 -14.88 8.31 -22.81
N LYS A 28 -14.29 9.45 -22.39
CA LYS A 28 -13.41 10.27 -23.22
C LYS A 28 -11.97 10.17 -22.71
N THR A 29 -11.01 10.14 -23.63
CA THR A 29 -9.58 10.09 -23.31
C THR A 29 -9.00 11.50 -23.27
N PHE A 30 -8.51 11.91 -22.11
CA PHE A 30 -7.85 13.19 -21.88
C PHE A 30 -6.35 12.99 -21.73
N VAL A 31 -5.57 13.96 -22.22
CA VAL A 31 -4.12 13.99 -22.02
C VAL A 31 -3.73 15.15 -21.10
N ARG A 32 -2.87 14.84 -20.13
CA ARG A 32 -2.19 15.83 -19.29
C ARG A 32 -0.69 15.58 -19.23
N LYS A 33 0.10 16.64 -19.07
CA LYS A 33 1.53 16.50 -18.74
C LYS A 33 1.66 15.86 -17.37
N LYS A 34 2.57 14.90 -17.22
CA LYS A 34 2.93 14.26 -15.96
C LYS A 34 3.44 15.35 -15.03
N ALA A 35 2.72 15.57 -13.94
CA ALA A 35 3.19 16.47 -12.90
C ALA A 35 4.40 15.83 -12.24
N ILE A 36 5.58 16.43 -12.42
CA ILE A 36 6.76 16.10 -11.63
C ILE A 36 6.51 16.70 -10.24
N PRO A 37 6.47 15.90 -9.17
CA PRO A 37 6.28 16.44 -7.82
C PRO A 37 7.39 17.45 -7.51
N ARG A 38 6.99 18.69 -7.15
CA ARG A 38 7.91 19.82 -6.92
C ARG A 38 8.86 19.60 -5.74
N GLN A 39 8.45 18.80 -4.76
CA GLN A 39 9.23 18.38 -3.60
C GLN A 39 8.80 16.97 -3.17
N THR A 40 9.68 15.99 -3.34
CA THR A 40 9.46 14.57 -2.97
C THR A 40 9.69 14.30 -1.48
N ASN A 41 10.08 15.32 -0.72
CA ASN A 41 10.49 15.26 0.68
C ASN A 41 9.69 16.24 1.56
N SER A 42 8.37 16.27 1.43
CA SER A 42 7.55 16.95 2.44
C SER A 42 7.75 16.27 3.81
N GLU A 43 7.71 17.02 4.91
CA GLU A 43 7.81 16.47 6.27
C GLU A 43 6.81 15.33 6.50
N ALA A 44 5.58 15.47 6.01
CA ALA A 44 4.58 14.42 6.09
C ALA A 44 4.99 13.14 5.32
N GLN A 45 5.66 13.28 4.18
CA GLN A 45 6.18 12.14 3.40
C GLN A 45 7.36 11.48 4.10
N LEU A 46 8.24 12.27 4.74
CA LEU A 46 9.36 11.75 5.53
C LEU A 46 8.86 10.96 6.75
N LEU A 47 7.85 11.46 7.46
CA LEU A 47 7.23 10.75 8.58
C LEU A 47 6.61 9.42 8.16
N VAL A 48 5.89 9.40 7.04
CA VAL A 48 5.31 8.16 6.49
C VAL A 48 6.42 7.16 6.10
N ARG A 49 7.50 7.63 5.47
CA ARG A 49 8.64 6.79 5.10
C ARG A 49 9.36 6.21 6.31
N ASP A 50 9.59 7.02 7.33
CA ASP A 50 10.21 6.60 8.58
C ASP A 50 9.35 5.54 9.29
N CYS A 51 8.04 5.77 9.38
CA CYS A 51 7.09 4.80 9.93
C CYS A 51 7.11 3.48 9.14
N PHE A 52 7.16 3.57 7.81
CA PHE A 52 7.23 2.38 6.95
C PHE A 52 8.52 1.60 7.21
N LYS A 53 9.66 2.28 7.29
CA LYS A 53 10.96 1.69 7.61
C LYS A 53 10.95 0.98 8.97
N LYS A 54 10.44 1.65 10.01
CA LYS A 54 10.27 1.07 11.35
C LYS A 54 9.39 -0.17 11.35
N THR A 55 8.33 -0.19 10.54
CA THR A 55 7.45 -1.35 10.40
C THR A 55 8.18 -2.54 9.77
N ILE A 56 8.99 -2.31 8.72
CA ILE A 56 9.83 -3.35 8.11
C ILE A 56 10.84 -3.90 9.13
N GLU A 57 11.53 -3.02 9.85
CA GLU A 57 12.50 -3.42 10.88
C GLU A 57 11.85 -4.25 11.98
N ALA A 58 10.64 -3.86 12.42
CA ALA A 58 9.90 -4.60 13.42
C ALA A 58 9.50 -6.01 12.93
N TRP A 59 9.05 -6.15 11.68
CA TRP A 59 8.81 -7.46 11.07
C TRP A 59 10.09 -8.30 10.99
N GLY A 60 11.22 -7.67 10.65
CA GLY A 60 12.52 -8.34 10.57
C GLY A 60 12.98 -8.92 11.92
N ARG A 61 12.61 -8.28 13.04
CA ARG A 61 12.93 -8.73 14.40
C ARG A 61 12.06 -9.89 14.89
N LEU A 62 10.96 -10.21 14.20
CA LEU A 62 10.11 -11.33 14.58
C LEU A 62 10.78 -12.68 14.29
N ASN A 63 10.59 -13.61 15.21
CA ASN A 63 11.01 -15.01 15.08
C ASN A 63 10.15 -15.71 14.02
N ASP A 64 10.62 -16.85 13.51
CA ASP A 64 9.87 -17.62 12.51
C ASP A 64 8.51 -18.09 13.02
N ASP A 65 8.39 -18.44 14.31
CA ASP A 65 7.11 -18.85 14.91
C ASP A 65 6.09 -17.72 14.97
N GLN A 66 6.55 -16.49 15.26
CA GLN A 66 5.69 -15.31 15.23
C GLN A 66 5.23 -15.00 13.81
N LYS A 67 6.13 -15.08 12.83
CA LYS A 67 5.79 -14.90 11.41
C LYS A 67 4.78 -15.96 10.94
N LYS A 68 4.92 -17.21 11.36
CA LYS A 68 3.94 -18.27 11.09
C LYS A 68 2.57 -17.97 11.72
N ALA A 69 2.53 -17.42 12.93
CA ALA A 69 1.27 -17.01 13.55
C ALA A 69 0.55 -15.93 12.71
N TRP A 70 1.31 -14.95 12.19
CA TRP A 70 0.77 -13.94 11.28
C TRP A 70 0.30 -14.53 9.94
N GLU A 71 1.03 -15.48 9.36
CA GLU A 71 0.59 -16.18 8.14
C GLU A 71 -0.67 -17.01 8.37
N LYS A 72 -0.76 -17.70 9.51
CA LYS A 72 -1.96 -18.46 9.89
C LYS A 72 -3.18 -17.55 10.03
N GLU A 73 -3.01 -16.37 10.63
CA GLU A 73 -4.09 -15.39 10.78
C GLU A 73 -4.48 -14.70 9.46
N ALA A 74 -3.54 -14.60 8.52
CA ALA A 74 -3.79 -14.05 7.19
C ALA A 74 -4.48 -15.06 6.26
N HIS A 75 -4.42 -16.35 6.59
CA HIS A 75 -5.11 -17.40 5.87
C HIS A 75 -6.63 -17.11 5.83
N GLY A 76 -7.20 -17.06 4.61
CA GLY A 76 -8.59 -16.69 4.38
C GLY A 76 -8.86 -15.19 4.19
N LYS A 77 -7.86 -14.31 4.34
CA LYS A 77 -8.00 -12.85 4.18
C LYS A 77 -7.48 -12.30 2.84
N ASN A 78 -7.15 -13.14 1.87
CA ASN A 78 -6.55 -12.74 0.58
C ASN A 78 -5.31 -11.84 0.73
N MET A 79 -4.52 -12.04 1.79
CA MET A 79 -3.28 -11.30 2.05
C MET A 79 -2.27 -12.23 2.74
N SER A 80 -0.98 -11.88 2.69
CA SER A 80 0.06 -12.57 3.45
C SER A 80 0.10 -12.10 4.91
N GLY A 81 0.71 -12.90 5.77
CA GLY A 81 1.01 -12.55 7.16
C GLY A 81 1.79 -11.24 7.29
N TYR A 82 2.74 -11.01 6.37
CA TYR A 82 3.44 -9.73 6.27
C TYR A 82 2.50 -8.55 6.02
N ASN A 83 1.59 -8.66 5.06
CA ASN A 83 0.63 -7.59 4.75
C ASN A 83 -0.34 -7.35 5.90
N LEU A 84 -0.75 -8.42 6.59
CA LEU A 84 -1.59 -8.33 7.78
C LEU A 84 -0.87 -7.62 8.93
N PHE A 85 0.38 -7.99 9.20
CA PHE A 85 1.23 -7.32 10.20
C PHE A 85 1.37 -5.83 9.89
N PHE A 86 1.61 -5.49 8.62
CA PHE A 86 1.67 -4.09 8.17
C PHE A 86 0.38 -3.36 8.45
N ARG A 87 -0.76 -3.92 8.05
CA ARG A 87 -2.07 -3.29 8.23
C ARG A 87 -2.35 -2.98 9.70
N ASP A 88 -2.05 -3.92 10.58
CA ASP A 88 -2.38 -3.80 12.00
C ASP A 88 -1.35 -2.91 12.74
N ASN A 89 -0.05 -3.03 12.45
CA ASN A 89 1.00 -2.31 13.18
C ASN A 89 1.36 -0.94 12.63
N PHE A 90 1.12 -0.67 11.35
CA PHE A 90 1.47 0.64 10.76
C PHE A 90 0.72 1.80 11.43
N ARG A 91 -0.55 1.57 11.82
CA ARG A 91 -1.33 2.57 12.56
C ARG A 91 -0.77 2.79 13.97
N HIS A 92 -0.40 1.72 14.67
CA HIS A 92 0.18 1.78 16.01
C HIS A 92 1.52 2.53 16.01
N LEU A 93 2.41 2.22 15.07
CA LEU A 93 3.70 2.91 14.93
C LEU A 93 3.55 4.39 14.58
N ARG A 94 2.54 4.74 13.77
CA ARG A 94 2.21 6.14 13.46
C ARG A 94 1.67 6.89 14.68
N ALA A 95 0.99 6.20 15.58
CA ALA A 95 0.52 6.74 16.86
C ALA A 95 1.60 6.77 17.95
N GLY A 96 2.79 6.22 17.69
CA GLY A 96 3.87 6.10 18.68
C GLY A 96 3.70 4.94 19.67
N GLU A 97 2.78 4.02 19.37
CA GLU A 97 2.48 2.86 20.19
C GLU A 97 3.42 1.68 19.88
N THR A 98 3.52 0.74 20.82
CA THR A 98 4.36 -0.46 20.67
C THR A 98 3.81 -1.40 19.59
N VAL A 99 4.72 -2.01 18.83
CA VAL A 99 4.39 -3.04 17.83
C VAL A 99 3.86 -4.29 18.52
N LYS A 100 2.73 -4.81 18.02
CA LYS A 100 2.20 -6.11 18.40
C LYS A 100 3.02 -7.20 17.71
N THR A 101 3.67 -8.04 18.51
CA THR A 101 4.48 -9.16 18.03
C THR A 101 3.63 -10.34 17.56
N LEU A 102 2.40 -10.46 18.07
CA LEU A 102 1.43 -11.50 17.71
C LEU A 102 0.13 -10.88 17.18
N PRO A 103 -0.58 -11.59 16.28
CA PRO A 103 -1.89 -11.15 15.81
C PRO A 103 -2.94 -11.16 16.92
N VAL A 104 -3.89 -10.21 16.86
CA VAL A 104 -4.93 -10.01 17.88
C VAL A 104 -5.88 -11.21 18.04
N ASN A 105 -6.06 -12.02 17.00
CA ASN A 105 -6.97 -13.18 16.99
C ASN A 105 -6.33 -14.48 17.51
N THR A 106 -5.43 -14.38 18.49
CA THR A 106 -5.05 -15.55 19.31
C THR A 106 -6.13 -15.84 20.37
N ASP A 107 -7.28 -15.18 20.32
CA ASP A 107 -8.51 -15.49 21.07
C ASP A 107 -9.38 -16.49 20.29
N GLY A 108 -8.76 -17.60 19.89
CA GLY A 108 -9.46 -18.87 19.88
C GLY A 108 -9.45 -19.46 21.28
N GLU A 109 -9.90 -18.69 22.28
CA GLU A 109 -10.25 -19.27 23.59
C GLU A 109 -11.41 -20.23 23.36
N GLN A 110 -11.01 -21.49 23.31
CA GLN A 110 -11.75 -22.67 23.64
C GLN A 110 -12.62 -22.43 24.89
N THR A 111 -13.90 -22.17 24.71
CA THR A 111 -14.93 -22.44 25.72
C THR A 111 -16.04 -23.26 25.06
N TRP A 112 -16.16 -24.50 25.54
CA TRP A 112 -17.09 -25.59 25.24
C TRP A 112 -18.34 -25.28 24.41
#